data_AF-A0A0Q5ND72-F1
#
_entry.id   AF-A0A0Q5ND72-F1
#
_cell.length_a   1.000
_cell.length_b   1.000
_cell.length_c   1.000
_cell.angle_alpha   90.00
_cell.angle_beta   90.00
_cell.angle_gamma   90.00
#
_symmetry.space_group_name_H-M   'P 1'
#
loop_
_entity.id
_entity.type
_entity.pdbx_description
1 polymer ?
#
loop_
_entity_poly.entity_id
_entity_poly.type
_entity_poly.pdbx_seq_one_letter_code
_entity_poly.pdbx_strand_id
1 'polypeptide(L)'
;MITLPDQTKVWLNAASSLTYHASATVNGQRKVKLTGEAYFEVAKDKAHPFIVESGTQQVEVLGTHFNVNAYEDEQVFKTTLLEGSIQIANQNQVKILSPGMQASSSPKGIQLSPVDTEFAVAWKNNNFTFERLNIKEIMRMIARWYDVDVVYKGEIPEGTFWGSVSRFDKISKALIPLEATGNVHFNIEERTIYVYR
;
A
#
# COMPACT_ATOMS: atom_id res chain seq x y z
N MET A 1 0.42 11.37 10.48
CA MET A 1 0.92 12.24 9.39
C MET A 1 2.19 12.90 9.87
N ILE A 2 3.19 13.02 8.99
CA ILE A 2 4.50 13.61 9.25
C ILE A 2 4.75 14.66 8.16
N THR A 3 5.40 15.76 8.52
CA THR A 3 5.91 16.75 7.56
C THR A 3 7.43 16.62 7.52
N LEU A 4 7.97 16.36 6.33
CA LEU A 4 9.39 16.23 6.09
C LEU A 4 10.08 17.61 6.03
N PRO A 5 11.41 17.68 6.16
CA PRO A 5 12.15 18.96 6.12
C PRO A 5 11.97 19.78 4.84
N ASP A 6 11.60 19.15 3.72
CA ASP A 6 11.29 19.81 2.44
C ASP A 6 9.81 20.24 2.31
N GLN A 7 9.04 20.19 3.41
CA GLN A 7 7.60 20.43 3.48
C GLN A 7 6.71 19.39 2.78
N THR A 8 7.28 18.27 2.32
CA THR A 8 6.49 17.12 1.85
C THR A 8 5.70 16.53 3.00
N LYS A 9 4.41 16.25 2.78
CA LYS A 9 3.55 15.60 3.78
C LYS A 9 3.43 14.12 3.48
N VAL A 10 3.57 13.31 4.53
CA VAL A 10 3.51 11.85 4.44
C VAL A 10 2.52 11.29 5.46
N TRP A 11 1.64 10.42 5.00
CA TRP A 11 0.81 9.58 5.84
C TRP A 11 1.38 8.18 5.76
N LEU A 12 1.53 7.53 6.92
CA LEU A 12 1.97 6.14 7.01
C LEU A 12 0.77 5.29 7.43
N ASN A 13 0.57 4.17 6.76
CA ASN A 13 -0.40 3.16 7.17
C ASN A 13 0.20 2.25 8.26
N ALA A 14 -0.60 1.39 8.88
CA ALA A 14 -0.18 0.48 9.94
C ALA A 14 1.04 -0.37 9.53
N ALA A 15 1.90 -0.73 10.50
CA ALA A 15 3.11 -1.51 10.25
C ALA A 15 4.04 -0.95 9.16
N SER A 16 4.08 0.37 8.99
CA SER A 16 4.95 1.06 8.00
C SER A 16 6.04 1.86 8.69
N SER A 17 7.17 2.04 8.02
CA SER A 17 8.29 2.86 8.48
C SER A 17 8.86 3.71 7.34
N LEU A 18 9.29 4.91 7.70
CA LEU A 18 9.90 5.87 6.77
C LEU A 18 11.21 6.37 7.36
N THR A 19 12.29 6.21 6.62
CA THR A 19 13.61 6.75 6.97
C THR A 19 13.96 7.89 6.02
N TYR A 20 14.44 9.00 6.53
CA TYR A 20 14.80 10.19 5.75
C TYR A 20 15.96 10.94 6.39
N HIS A 21 16.61 11.81 5.62
CA HIS A 21 17.69 12.66 6.11
C HIS A 21 17.16 14.00 6.64
N ALA A 22 17.69 14.45 7.79
CA ALA A 22 17.29 15.71 8.41
C ALA A 22 17.64 16.95 7.56
N SER A 23 18.67 16.86 6.71
CA SER A 23 19.08 17.97 5.82
C SER A 23 18.14 18.20 4.63
N ALA A 24 17.07 17.41 4.49
CA ALA A 24 16.15 17.34 3.35
C ALA A 24 16.80 16.83 2.05
N THR A 25 17.94 17.42 1.68
CA THR A 25 18.66 17.18 0.45
C THR A 25 20.04 16.61 0.76
N VAL A 26 20.41 15.55 0.03
CA VAL A 26 21.74 14.94 0.03
C VAL A 26 22.13 14.72 -1.43
N ASN A 27 23.30 15.20 -1.85
CA ASN A 27 23.77 15.10 -3.25
C ASN A 27 22.76 15.64 -4.28
N GLY A 28 22.05 16.72 -3.95
CA GLY A 28 21.05 17.33 -4.83
C GLY A 28 19.71 16.59 -4.93
N GLN A 29 19.49 15.55 -4.11
CA GLN A 29 18.25 14.76 -4.12
C GLN A 29 17.60 14.73 -2.74
N ARG A 30 16.26 14.65 -2.72
CA ARG A 30 15.47 14.41 -1.52
C ARG A 30 15.10 12.93 -1.49
N LYS A 31 15.71 12.15 -0.60
CA LYS A 31 15.56 10.68 -0.61
C LYS A 31 14.94 10.19 0.69
N VAL A 32 13.96 9.30 0.57
CA VAL A 32 13.36 8.57 1.67
C VAL A 32 13.36 7.07 1.37
N LYS A 33 13.51 6.26 2.42
CA LYS A 33 13.35 4.81 2.35
C LYS A 33 12.06 4.42 3.06
N LEU A 34 11.19 3.68 2.37
CA LEU A 34 9.89 3.23 2.84
C LEU A 34 9.85 1.70 2.91
N THR A 35 9.36 1.20 4.04
CA THR A 35 8.82 -0.17 4.18
C THR A 35 7.36 -0.05 4.61
N GLY A 36 6.47 -0.81 3.97
CA GLY A 36 5.03 -0.75 4.22
C GLY A 36 4.29 0.18 3.26
N GLU A 37 3.23 0.85 3.72
CA GLU A 37 2.39 1.70 2.88
C GLU A 37 2.38 3.17 3.33
N ALA A 38 2.53 4.07 2.36
CA ALA A 38 2.53 5.50 2.58
C ALA A 38 1.88 6.27 1.43
N TYR A 39 1.20 7.35 1.80
CA TYR A 39 0.68 8.35 0.88
C TYR A 39 1.50 9.63 1.00
N PHE A 40 1.90 10.18 -0.15
CA PHE A 40 2.79 11.32 -0.27
C PHE A 40 2.10 12.49 -0.98
N GLU A 41 2.25 13.68 -0.40
CA GLU A 41 1.98 14.97 -1.06
C GLU A 41 3.32 15.71 -1.15
N VAL A 42 4.01 15.53 -2.27
CA VAL A 42 5.40 16.01 -2.43
C VAL A 42 5.44 17.48 -2.79
N ALA A 43 6.23 18.25 -2.03
CA ALA A 43 6.47 19.66 -2.33
C ALA A 43 7.16 19.81 -3.70
N LYS A 44 6.67 20.76 -4.50
CA LYS A 44 7.18 21.02 -5.85
C LYS A 44 8.60 21.56 -5.77
N ASP A 45 9.56 20.81 -6.32
CA ASP A 45 10.94 21.24 -6.50
C ASP A 45 11.55 20.47 -7.68
N LYS A 46 11.79 21.20 -8.78
CA LYS A 46 12.37 20.63 -10.00
C LYS A 46 13.90 20.53 -9.95
N ALA A 47 14.54 21.31 -9.09
CA ALA A 47 15.99 21.31 -8.94
C ALA A 47 16.46 20.11 -8.09
N HIS A 48 15.61 19.66 -7.16
CA HIS A 48 15.91 18.53 -6.29
C HIS A 48 14.82 17.44 -6.38
N PRO A 49 15.02 16.39 -7.19
CA PRO A 49 14.06 15.29 -7.29
C PRO A 49 13.79 14.63 -5.94
N PHE A 50 12.53 14.22 -5.73
CA PHE A 50 12.12 13.44 -4.57
C PHE A 50 12.08 11.95 -4.95
N ILE A 51 12.75 11.13 -4.16
CA ILE A 51 12.99 9.71 -4.43
C ILE A 51 12.49 8.89 -3.25
N VAL A 52 11.54 7.98 -3.51
CA VAL A 52 11.12 6.94 -2.56
C VAL A 52 11.77 5.61 -2.95
N GLU A 53 12.53 5.03 -2.03
CA GLU A 53 13.14 3.71 -2.18
C GLU A 53 12.37 2.66 -1.37
N SER A 54 11.98 1.56 -2.01
CA SER A 54 11.29 0.44 -1.38
C SER A 54 11.80 -0.88 -1.97
N GLY A 55 12.62 -1.62 -1.21
CA GLY A 55 13.30 -2.81 -1.73
C GLY A 55 14.11 -2.49 -2.99
N THR A 56 13.77 -3.13 -4.12
CA THR A 56 14.40 -2.90 -5.43
C THR A 56 13.68 -1.86 -6.29
N GLN A 57 12.60 -1.27 -5.78
CA GLN A 57 11.80 -0.26 -6.47
C GLN A 57 12.28 1.14 -6.09
N GLN A 58 12.33 2.02 -7.08
CA GLN A 58 12.57 3.45 -6.90
C GLN A 58 11.47 4.24 -7.59
N VAL A 59 10.92 5.23 -6.89
CA VAL A 59 9.89 6.15 -7.40
C VAL A 59 10.45 7.56 -7.34
N GLU A 60 10.57 8.20 -8.49
CA GLU A 60 11.12 9.55 -8.63
C GLU A 60 10.02 10.53 -9.10
N VAL A 61 9.94 11.67 -8.41
CA VAL A 61 8.95 12.72 -8.67
C VAL A 61 9.53 14.11 -8.45
N LEU A 62 8.88 15.13 -9.02
CA LEU A 62 9.23 16.54 -8.82
C LEU A 62 8.18 17.34 -8.02
N GLY A 63 7.02 16.74 -7.74
CA GLY A 63 5.89 17.38 -7.04
C GLY A 63 4.57 16.73 -7.47
N THR A 64 4.13 15.76 -6.68
CA THR A 64 3.19 14.71 -7.10
C THR A 64 2.41 14.21 -5.89
N HIS A 65 1.16 13.80 -6.10
CA HIS A 65 0.32 13.13 -5.10
C HIS A 65 0.22 11.65 -5.46
N PHE A 66 0.65 10.75 -4.58
CA PHE A 66 0.71 9.32 -4.89
C PHE A 66 0.72 8.42 -3.65
N ASN A 67 0.31 7.17 -3.82
CA ASN A 67 0.39 6.12 -2.80
C ASN A 67 1.44 5.08 -3.20
N VAL A 68 2.23 4.59 -2.23
CA VAL A 68 3.13 3.45 -2.39
C VAL A 68 2.76 2.41 -1.34
N ASN A 69 2.47 1.19 -1.78
CA ASN A 69 2.28 0.01 -0.96
C ASN A 69 3.41 -0.98 -1.27
N ALA A 70 4.36 -1.06 -0.35
CA ALA A 70 5.56 -1.87 -0.46
C ALA A 70 5.81 -2.67 0.83
N TYR A 71 4.76 -3.33 1.32
CA TYR A 71 4.96 -4.34 2.37
C TYR A 71 5.68 -5.56 1.80
N GLU A 72 6.67 -6.08 2.54
CA GLU A 72 7.51 -7.20 2.09
C GLU A 72 6.77 -8.55 2.09
N ASP A 73 5.64 -8.63 2.78
CA ASP A 73 4.75 -9.80 2.81
C ASP A 73 3.75 -9.81 1.64
N GLU A 74 3.77 -8.81 0.75
CA GLU A 74 3.01 -8.77 -0.49
C GLU A 74 3.83 -9.30 -1.68
N GLN A 75 3.14 -9.87 -2.68
CA GLN A 75 3.83 -10.45 -3.85
C GLN A 75 4.39 -9.40 -4.82
N VAL A 76 3.80 -8.21 -4.82
CA VAL A 76 4.15 -7.10 -5.71
C VAL A 76 4.03 -5.79 -4.94
N PHE A 77 4.89 -4.84 -5.24
CA PHE A 77 4.75 -3.47 -4.74
C PHE A 77 3.83 -2.69 -5.66
N LYS A 78 2.89 -1.94 -5.08
CA LYS A 78 1.90 -1.17 -5.84
C LYS A 78 2.16 0.32 -5.66
N THR A 79 2.26 1.08 -6.76
CA THR A 79 2.36 2.54 -6.73
C THR A 79 1.24 3.15 -7.55
N THR A 80 0.38 3.95 -6.93
CA THR A 80 -0.78 4.58 -7.58
C THR A 80 -0.58 6.08 -7.65
N LEU A 81 -0.70 6.65 -8.85
CA LEU A 81 -0.55 8.08 -9.10
C LEU A 81 -1.90 8.79 -9.10
N LEU A 82 -2.06 9.78 -8.22
CA LEU A 82 -3.27 10.62 -8.12
C LEU A 82 -3.12 11.91 -8.94
N GLU A 83 -2.00 12.62 -8.79
CA GLU A 83 -1.74 13.88 -9.49
C GLU A 83 -0.26 14.04 -9.81
N GLY A 84 0.06 14.57 -10.98
CA GLY A 84 1.42 14.87 -11.41
C GLY A 84 1.97 13.79 -12.33
N SER A 85 3.26 13.47 -12.17
CA SER A 85 3.94 12.42 -12.94
C SER A 85 4.91 11.67 -12.02
N ILE A 86 5.04 10.37 -12.28
CA ILE A 86 5.99 9.49 -11.59
C ILE A 86 6.83 8.79 -12.63
N GLN A 87 8.15 8.80 -12.43
CA GLN A 87 9.02 7.79 -12.99
C GLN A 87 9.20 6.68 -11.97
N ILE A 88 8.87 5.45 -12.35
CA ILE A 88 9.08 4.26 -11.55
C ILE A 88 10.19 3.42 -12.18
N ALA A 89 11.10 2.94 -11.36
CA ALA A 89 12.18 2.06 -11.79
C ALA A 89 12.26 0.84 -10.88
N ASN A 90 12.66 -0.28 -11.46
CA ASN A 90 13.22 -1.42 -10.75
C ASN A 90 14.50 -1.87 -11.48
N GLN A 91 15.13 -2.97 -11.05
CA GLN A 91 16.41 -3.43 -11.62
C GLN A 91 16.40 -3.60 -13.15
N ASN A 92 15.25 -3.87 -13.76
CA ASN A 92 15.16 -4.27 -15.16
C ASN A 92 14.41 -3.26 -16.05
N GLN A 93 13.58 -2.40 -15.46
CA GLN A 93 12.62 -1.58 -16.20
C GLN A 93 12.43 -0.21 -15.59
N VAL A 94 12.23 0.76 -16.47
CA VAL A 94 11.78 2.12 -16.12
C VAL A 94 10.45 2.36 -16.84
N LYS A 95 9.48 2.91 -16.13
CA LYS A 95 8.17 3.31 -16.68
C LYS A 95 7.76 4.67 -16.15
N ILE A 96 6.89 5.34 -16.88
CA ILE A 96 6.27 6.60 -16.46
C ILE A 96 4.79 6.33 -16.22
N LEU A 97 4.26 6.82 -15.11
CA LEU A 97 2.84 6.75 -14.80
C LEU A 97 2.19 8.10 -15.08
N SER A 98 0.96 8.03 -15.59
CA SER A 98 0.03 9.16 -15.66
C SER A 98 -1.00 9.06 -14.51
N PRO A 99 -1.64 10.18 -14.12
CA PRO A 99 -2.74 10.16 -13.15
C PRO A 99 -3.80 9.10 -13.47
N GLY A 100 -4.30 8.41 -12.43
CA GLY A 100 -5.26 7.31 -12.59
C GLY A 100 -4.63 5.94 -12.89
N MET A 101 -3.30 5.86 -12.97
CA MET A 101 -2.59 4.60 -13.22
C MET A 101 -1.95 4.05 -11.94
N GLN A 102 -1.91 2.73 -11.87
CA GLN A 102 -1.13 1.98 -10.89
C GLN A 102 -0.04 1.17 -11.58
N ALA A 103 1.14 1.15 -10.97
CA ALA A 103 2.20 0.21 -11.29
C ALA A 103 2.23 -0.92 -10.27
N SER A 104 2.22 -2.16 -10.75
CA SER A 104 2.55 -3.36 -9.98
C SER A 104 3.97 -3.78 -10.32
N SER A 105 4.89 -3.58 -9.38
CA SER A 105 6.32 -3.86 -9.50
C SER A 105 6.68 -5.16 -8.82
N SER A 106 7.40 -6.02 -9.53
CA SER A 106 7.96 -7.27 -9.03
C SER A 106 9.36 -7.49 -9.62
N PRO A 107 10.14 -8.49 -9.14
CA PRO A 107 11.41 -8.84 -9.77
C PRO A 107 11.27 -9.20 -11.26
N LYS A 108 10.09 -9.66 -11.71
CA LYS A 108 9.82 -10.02 -13.11
C LYS A 108 9.58 -8.82 -14.02
N GLY A 109 9.31 -7.63 -13.46
CA GLY A 109 9.00 -6.43 -14.23
C GLY A 109 7.92 -5.56 -13.58
N ILE A 110 7.55 -4.51 -14.30
CA ILE A 110 6.55 -3.52 -13.90
C ILE A 110 5.36 -3.63 -14.85
N GLN A 111 4.18 -3.92 -14.31
CA GLN A 111 2.93 -3.87 -15.06
C GLN A 111 2.19 -2.58 -14.75
N LEU A 112 1.62 -1.92 -15.76
CA LEU A 112 0.77 -0.74 -15.58
C LEU A 112 -0.69 -1.09 -15.85
N SER A 113 -1.59 -0.54 -15.06
CA SER A 113 -3.04 -0.68 -15.25
C SER A 113 -3.77 0.58 -14.76
N PRO A 114 -4.90 0.96 -15.40
CA PRO A 114 -5.78 1.97 -14.85
C PRO A 114 -6.44 1.46 -13.56
N VAL A 115 -6.66 2.35 -12.60
CA VAL A 115 -7.32 2.05 -11.32
C VAL A 115 -8.19 3.22 -10.88
N ASP A 116 -9.16 2.95 -10.01
CA ASP A 116 -9.78 4.01 -9.23
C ASP A 116 -8.83 4.37 -8.07
N THR A 117 -8.32 5.59 -8.13
CA THR A 117 -7.33 6.06 -7.15
C THR A 117 -7.91 6.21 -5.74
N GLU A 118 -9.23 6.36 -5.60
CA GLU A 118 -9.88 6.49 -4.30
C GLU A 118 -9.63 5.25 -3.44
N PHE A 119 -9.60 4.06 -4.04
CA PHE A 119 -9.32 2.82 -3.33
C PHE A 119 -7.89 2.75 -2.78
N ALA A 120 -6.91 3.28 -3.52
CA ALA A 120 -5.51 3.28 -3.11
C ALA A 120 -5.25 4.17 -1.89
N VAL A 121 -6.12 5.16 -1.63
CA VAL A 121 -5.99 6.09 -0.48
C VAL A 121 -7.15 5.97 0.51
N ALA A 122 -8.09 5.05 0.31
CA ALA A 122 -9.26 4.87 1.18
C ALA A 122 -8.87 4.59 2.64
N TRP A 123 -7.69 4.01 2.86
CA TRP A 123 -7.12 3.79 4.18
C TRP A 123 -6.89 5.10 4.97
N LYS A 124 -6.57 6.20 4.28
CA LYS A 124 -6.46 7.55 4.87
C LYS A 124 -7.81 8.04 5.41
N ASN A 125 -8.91 7.49 4.88
CA ASN A 125 -10.29 7.76 5.30
C ASN A 125 -10.86 6.64 6.19
N ASN A 126 -9.99 5.86 6.85
CA ASN A 126 -10.34 4.87 7.88
C ASN A 126 -11.14 3.66 7.40
N ASN A 127 -11.07 3.31 6.11
CA ASN A 127 -11.74 2.15 5.55
C ASN A 127 -10.76 1.12 4.98
N PHE A 128 -11.00 -0.16 5.24
CA PHE A 128 -10.50 -1.22 4.38
C PHE A 128 -11.34 -1.21 3.12
N THR A 129 -10.70 -1.14 1.97
CA THR A 129 -11.39 -1.30 0.70
C THR A 129 -10.79 -2.46 -0.06
N PHE A 130 -11.65 -3.31 -0.58
CA PHE A 130 -11.32 -4.49 -1.34
C PHE A 130 -11.75 -4.24 -2.78
N GLU A 131 -10.78 -4.19 -3.69
CA GLU A 131 -11.02 -4.08 -5.12
C GLU A 131 -10.35 -5.29 -5.80
N ARG A 132 -11.13 -6.33 -6.08
CA ARG A 132 -10.63 -7.61 -6.60
C ARG A 132 -9.47 -8.21 -5.79
N LEU A 133 -9.49 -8.06 -4.47
CA LEU A 133 -8.46 -8.64 -3.60
C LEU A 133 -8.79 -10.08 -3.26
N ASN A 134 -7.79 -10.96 -3.21
CA ASN A 134 -7.99 -12.32 -2.69
C ASN A 134 -7.99 -12.34 -1.15
N ILE A 135 -8.45 -13.44 -0.55
CA ILE A 135 -8.56 -13.56 0.91
C ILE A 135 -7.20 -13.41 1.62
N LYS A 136 -6.09 -13.79 0.98
CA LYS A 136 -4.75 -13.62 1.58
C LYS A 136 -4.35 -12.16 1.67
N GLU A 137 -4.56 -11.38 0.61
CA GLU A 137 -4.31 -9.94 0.62
C GLU A 137 -5.16 -9.25 1.71
N ILE A 138 -6.45 -9.57 1.77
CA ILE A 138 -7.37 -9.01 2.77
C ILE A 138 -6.92 -9.36 4.19
N MET A 139 -6.53 -10.61 4.41
CA MET A 139 -6.13 -11.06 5.73
C MET A 139 -4.81 -10.48 6.20
N ARG A 140 -3.85 -10.26 5.30
CA ARG A 140 -2.64 -9.49 5.62
C ARG A 140 -2.96 -8.05 5.99
N MET A 141 -3.88 -7.39 5.27
CA MET A 141 -4.34 -6.04 5.62
C MET A 141 -4.97 -5.99 7.02
N ILE A 142 -5.82 -6.97 7.35
CA ILE A 142 -6.47 -7.10 8.66
C ILE A 142 -5.44 -7.40 9.76
N ALA A 143 -4.53 -8.35 9.51
CA ALA A 143 -3.45 -8.72 10.43
C ALA A 143 -2.59 -7.51 10.83
N ARG A 144 -2.15 -6.71 9.85
CA ARG A 144 -1.33 -5.51 10.08
C ARG A 144 -2.04 -4.44 10.90
N TRP A 145 -3.35 -4.29 10.70
CA TRP A 145 -4.11 -3.23 11.36
C TRP A 145 -4.52 -3.60 12.79
N TYR A 146 -5.01 -4.82 13.00
CA TYR A 146 -5.46 -5.28 14.32
C TYR A 146 -4.34 -5.95 15.14
N ASP A 147 -3.15 -6.10 14.55
CA ASP A 147 -1.99 -6.75 15.16
C ASP A 147 -2.34 -8.16 15.62
N VAL A 148 -2.68 -9.03 14.65
CA VAL A 148 -3.13 -10.41 14.87
C VAL A 148 -2.47 -11.37 13.88
N ASP A 149 -2.30 -12.61 14.29
CA ASP A 149 -1.82 -13.70 13.44
C ASP A 149 -2.96 -14.29 12.61
N VAL A 150 -2.63 -14.81 11.43
CA VAL A 150 -3.61 -15.48 10.55
C VAL A 150 -3.13 -16.89 10.23
N VAL A 151 -3.97 -17.88 10.50
CA VAL A 151 -3.70 -19.29 10.24
C VAL A 151 -4.77 -19.85 9.32
N TYR A 152 -4.37 -20.36 8.16
CA TYR A 152 -5.27 -21.02 7.23
C TYR A 152 -5.43 -22.51 7.59
N LYS A 153 -6.67 -22.98 7.69
CA LYS A 153 -7.02 -24.37 7.98
C LYS A 153 -7.77 -24.96 6.78
N GLY A 154 -7.11 -25.87 6.07
CA GLY A 154 -7.64 -26.50 4.86
C GLY A 154 -7.28 -25.74 3.58
N GLU A 155 -8.09 -25.90 2.54
CA GLU A 155 -7.90 -25.21 1.27
C GLU A 155 -8.24 -23.72 1.39
N ILE A 156 -7.43 -22.89 0.74
CA ILE A 156 -7.63 -21.45 0.75
C ILE A 156 -8.65 -21.09 -0.32
N PRO A 157 -9.76 -20.43 0.02
CA PRO A 157 -10.80 -20.11 -0.94
C PRO A 157 -10.27 -19.28 -2.11
N GLU A 158 -10.60 -19.73 -3.31
CA GLU A 158 -10.30 -19.01 -4.55
C GLU A 158 -11.32 -17.89 -4.79
N GLY A 159 -10.90 -16.88 -5.54
CA GLY A 159 -11.75 -15.75 -5.91
C GLY A 159 -11.26 -14.43 -5.33
N THR A 160 -12.08 -13.41 -5.57
CA THR A 160 -11.76 -12.03 -5.18
C THR A 160 -12.97 -11.37 -4.56
N PHE A 161 -12.71 -10.47 -3.61
CA PHE A 161 -13.75 -9.76 -2.87
C PHE A 161 -13.80 -8.29 -3.32
N TRP A 162 -14.99 -7.72 -3.17
CA TRP A 162 -15.28 -6.31 -3.39
C TRP A 162 -16.03 -5.76 -2.20
N GLY A 163 -15.74 -4.51 -1.84
CA GLY A 163 -16.49 -3.81 -0.81
C GLY A 163 -15.60 -2.96 0.08
N SER A 164 -16.22 -2.33 1.08
CA SER A 164 -15.54 -1.48 2.04
C SER A 164 -16.04 -1.76 3.44
N VAL A 165 -15.13 -1.77 4.41
CA VAL A 165 -15.47 -1.92 5.83
C VAL A 165 -14.61 -1.00 6.69
N SER A 166 -15.24 -0.37 7.68
CA SER A 166 -14.55 0.51 8.62
C SER A 166 -13.45 -0.24 9.36
N ARG A 167 -12.28 0.39 9.52
CA ARG A 167 -11.15 -0.20 10.26
C ARG A 167 -11.23 0.00 11.77
N PHE A 168 -12.06 0.92 12.25
CA PHE A 168 -12.23 1.18 13.69
C PHE A 168 -13.24 0.26 14.37
N ASP A 169 -14.00 -0.49 13.57
CA ASP A 169 -14.88 -1.50 14.11
C ASP A 169 -14.08 -2.65 14.73
N LYS A 170 -14.72 -3.43 15.60
CA LYS A 170 -14.12 -4.67 16.09
C LYS A 170 -13.79 -5.56 14.89
N ILE A 171 -12.65 -6.24 14.95
CA ILE A 171 -12.22 -7.18 13.91
C ILE A 171 -13.33 -8.15 13.49
N SER A 172 -14.15 -8.62 14.44
CA SER A 172 -15.31 -9.49 14.14
C SER A 172 -16.28 -8.86 13.16
N LYS A 173 -16.56 -7.55 13.26
CA LYS A 173 -17.42 -6.85 12.29
C LYS A 173 -16.75 -6.70 10.92
N ALA A 174 -15.43 -6.57 10.86
CA ALA A 174 -14.69 -6.51 9.60
C ALA A 174 -14.76 -7.84 8.82
N LEU A 175 -14.92 -8.96 9.53
CA LEU A 175 -15.02 -10.29 8.94
C LEU A 175 -16.44 -10.67 8.49
N ILE A 176 -17.49 -10.10 9.09
CA ILE A 176 -18.89 -10.42 8.74
C ILE A 176 -19.18 -10.32 7.23
N PRO A 177 -18.80 -9.23 6.51
CA PRO A 177 -19.07 -9.15 5.08
C PRO A 177 -18.34 -10.23 4.26
N LEU A 178 -17.18 -10.69 4.73
CA LEU A 178 -16.42 -11.75 4.09
C LEU A 178 -17.10 -13.11 4.32
N GLU A 179 -17.57 -13.39 5.54
CA GLU A 179 -18.33 -14.61 5.85
C GLU A 179 -19.66 -14.68 5.12
N ALA A 180 -20.32 -13.54 4.91
CA ALA A 180 -21.60 -13.45 4.20
C ALA A 180 -21.50 -13.91 2.73
N THR A 181 -20.29 -14.02 2.17
CA THR A 181 -20.09 -14.61 0.84
C THR A 181 -20.27 -16.12 0.81
N GLY A 182 -20.24 -16.80 1.97
CA GLY A 182 -20.31 -18.26 2.09
C GLY A 182 -19.05 -19.00 1.61
N ASN A 183 -18.00 -18.28 1.22
CA ASN A 183 -16.76 -18.87 0.70
C ASN A 183 -15.66 -19.02 1.77
N VAL A 184 -15.81 -18.34 2.91
CA VAL A 184 -14.83 -18.28 4.00
C VAL A 184 -15.56 -18.28 5.34
N HIS A 185 -14.94 -18.90 6.33
CA HIS A 185 -15.39 -18.87 7.73
C HIS A 185 -14.21 -18.50 8.63
N PHE A 186 -14.47 -17.77 9.72
CA PHE A 186 -13.43 -17.36 10.66
C PHE A 186 -13.72 -17.82 12.09
N ASN A 187 -12.66 -18.22 12.79
CA ASN A 187 -12.67 -18.33 14.24
C ASN A 187 -11.55 -17.46 14.80
N ILE A 188 -11.82 -16.73 15.88
CA ILE A 188 -10.82 -15.89 16.52
C ILE A 188 -10.55 -16.46 17.90
N GLU A 189 -9.31 -16.89 18.13
CA GLU A 189 -8.84 -17.31 19.45
C GLU A 189 -7.68 -16.41 19.86
N GLU A 190 -7.84 -15.70 20.97
CA GLU A 190 -6.87 -14.71 21.46
C GLU A 190 -6.47 -13.68 20.41
N ARG A 191 -5.28 -13.83 19.81
CA ARG A 191 -4.71 -12.96 18.78
C ARG A 191 -4.53 -13.67 17.45
N THR A 192 -5.17 -14.82 17.25
CA THR A 192 -5.08 -15.60 16.02
C THR A 192 -6.44 -15.70 15.36
N ILE A 193 -6.49 -15.35 14.07
CA ILE A 193 -7.62 -15.62 13.20
C ILE A 193 -7.35 -16.94 12.47
N TYR A 194 -8.19 -17.92 12.70
CA TYR A 194 -8.25 -19.13 11.90
C TYR A 194 -9.20 -18.92 10.73
N VAL A 195 -8.68 -19.11 9.51
CA VAL A 195 -9.45 -18.99 8.26
C VAL A 195 -9.75 -20.39 7.76
N TYR A 196 -11.03 -20.68 7.58
CA TYR A 196 -11.55 -21.91 7.03
C TYR A 196 -12.25 -21.63 5.70
N ARG A 197 -12.48 -22.69 4.94
CA ARG A 197 -13.44 -22.69 3.84
C ARG A 197 -14.86 -22.82 4.39
#